data_AF-A0A7S1FLG7-F1
#
_entry.id   AF-A0A7S1FLG7-F1
#
_cell.length_a   1.000
_cell.length_b   1.000
_cell.length_c   1.000
_cell.angle_alpha   90.00
_cell.angle_beta   90.00
_cell.angle_gamma   90.00
#
_symmetry.space_group_name_H-M   'P 1'
#
loop_
_entity.id
_entity.type
_entity.pdbx_description
1 polymer ?
#
loop_
_entity_poly.entity_id
_entity_poly.type
_entity_poly.pdbx_seq_one_letter_code
_entity_poly.pdbx_strand_id
1 'polypeptide(L)'
;MSGLVRKISNLRVGTKGKVPARPISPAASEIKINEKFIPVREKMEAENISQAAISAFESTFNSLVAGETGIIPEVTISPAGGLLTVEDDIAPNITQNPSLLSETVVLKLNGGLGTGMGLDFAKSLLPVKGDDTFLDLTAKQVVKMRKDFGTNVKFMLMNSFSTSSDTLEFFRKKYPEIADEKGLELMQNKVPKLDRETFVPATCESDPSNEWCPPGHGDL
;
A
#
# COMPACT_ATOMS: atom_id res chain seq x y z
N MET A 1 -22.39 -65.09 -20.07
CA MET A 1 -23.39 -65.08 -18.97
C MET A 1 -22.95 -64.09 -17.93
N SER A 2 -23.87 -63.20 -17.51
CA SER A 2 -23.95 -62.59 -16.17
C SER A 2 -22.67 -61.90 -15.65
N GLY A 3 -22.54 -60.57 -15.72
CA GLY A 3 -23.46 -59.61 -15.16
C GLY A 3 -22.98 -59.19 -13.77
N LEU A 4 -22.60 -57.92 -13.60
CA LEU A 4 -22.93 -57.19 -12.38
C LEU A 4 -22.75 -55.67 -12.55
N VAL A 5 -23.90 -55.02 -12.60
CA VAL A 5 -24.10 -53.60 -12.34
C VAL A 5 -23.81 -53.32 -10.86
N ARG A 6 -23.00 -52.30 -10.55
CA ARG A 6 -23.04 -51.54 -9.29
C ARG A 6 -23.02 -50.06 -9.65
N LYS A 7 -24.20 -49.43 -9.73
CA LYS A 7 -24.75 -48.51 -8.70
C LYS A 7 -23.74 -47.43 -8.28
N ILE A 8 -23.68 -46.35 -9.06
CA ILE A 8 -23.32 -45.03 -8.54
C ILE A 8 -24.60 -44.49 -7.89
N SER A 9 -24.73 -44.74 -6.59
CA SER A 9 -25.75 -44.16 -5.73
C SER A 9 -25.04 -43.44 -4.60
N ASN A 10 -25.44 -42.18 -4.37
CA ASN A 10 -25.09 -41.30 -3.24
C ASN A 10 -24.02 -40.23 -3.51
N LEU A 11 -24.31 -39.30 -4.43
CA LEU A 11 -24.00 -37.90 -4.16
C LEU A 11 -25.20 -37.30 -3.45
N ARG A 12 -25.12 -37.24 -2.11
CA ARG A 12 -26.02 -36.44 -1.29
C ARG A 12 -25.86 -34.99 -1.73
N VAL A 13 -26.92 -34.42 -2.28
CA VAL A 13 -27.14 -32.98 -2.31
C VAL A 13 -27.03 -32.50 -0.87
N GLY A 14 -25.95 -31.79 -0.55
CA GLY A 14 -25.78 -31.14 0.74
C GLY A 14 -27.00 -30.27 1.00
N THR A 15 -27.73 -30.62 2.06
CA THR A 15 -28.81 -29.80 2.60
C THR A 15 -28.28 -28.38 2.79
N LYS A 16 -29.04 -27.37 2.34
CA LYS A 16 -28.79 -25.96 2.64
C LYS A 16 -28.77 -25.81 4.17
N GLY A 17 -27.57 -25.89 4.75
CA GLY A 17 -27.34 -25.53 6.14
C GLY A 17 -27.70 -24.07 6.29
N LYS A 18 -28.75 -23.80 7.06
CA LYS A 18 -29.14 -22.46 7.49
C LYS A 18 -27.94 -21.92 8.27
N VAL A 19 -27.16 -21.02 7.66
CA VAL A 19 -26.08 -20.31 8.34
C VAL A 19 -26.71 -19.65 9.57
N PRO A 20 -26.26 -19.93 10.81
CA PRO A 20 -26.84 -19.28 11.97
C PRO A 20 -26.60 -17.78 11.82
N ALA A 21 -27.69 -16.99 11.92
CA ALA A 21 -27.60 -15.55 11.92
C ALA A 21 -26.62 -15.12 13.02
N ARG A 22 -25.57 -14.41 12.61
CA ARG A 22 -24.62 -13.80 13.53
C ARG A 22 -25.43 -12.91 14.49
N PRO A 23 -25.26 -13.02 15.82
CA PRO A 23 -25.97 -12.15 16.73
C PRO A 23 -25.63 -10.70 16.36
N ILE A 24 -26.69 -9.90 16.11
CA ILE A 24 -26.57 -8.47 15.91
C ILE A 24 -26.09 -7.93 17.26
N SER A 25 -24.84 -7.50 17.33
CA SER A 25 -24.30 -6.84 18.52
C SER A 25 -25.18 -5.63 18.86
N PRO A 26 -25.54 -5.42 20.13
CA PRO A 26 -26.35 -4.28 20.50
C PRO A 26 -25.54 -2.99 20.37
N ALA A 27 -26.24 -1.96 19.89
CA ALA A 27 -25.94 -0.53 19.96
C ALA A 27 -24.61 -0.04 19.34
N ALA A 28 -24.72 0.96 18.47
CA ALA A 28 -23.63 1.88 18.21
C ALA A 28 -23.14 2.43 19.56
N SER A 29 -21.98 1.97 20.01
CA SER A 29 -21.24 2.66 21.06
C SER A 29 -21.03 4.09 20.59
N GLU A 30 -21.42 5.07 21.40
CA GLU A 30 -21.00 6.45 21.20
C GLU A 30 -19.51 6.44 20.86
N ILE A 31 -19.16 6.90 19.67
CA ILE A 31 -17.76 7.11 19.30
C ILE A 31 -17.30 8.21 20.24
N LYS A 32 -16.68 7.84 21.36
CA LYS A 32 -15.99 8.79 22.23
C LYS A 32 -14.86 9.37 21.39
N ILE A 33 -15.11 10.56 20.85
CA ILE A 33 -14.06 11.37 20.23
C ILE A 33 -13.00 11.56 21.30
N ASN A 34 -11.79 11.12 21.00
CA ASN A 34 -10.66 11.37 21.86
C ASN A 34 -10.40 12.88 21.82
N GLU A 35 -10.70 13.59 22.90
CA GLU A 35 -10.55 15.06 22.95
C GLU A 35 -9.12 15.51 22.60
N LYS A 36 -8.11 14.65 22.85
CA LYS A 36 -6.72 14.91 22.46
C LYS A 36 -6.48 14.87 20.95
N PHE A 37 -7.35 14.23 20.18
CA PHE A 37 -7.26 14.16 18.73
C PHE A 37 -7.90 15.37 18.02
N ILE A 38 -8.72 16.16 18.71
CA ILE A 38 -9.37 17.36 18.14
C ILE A 38 -8.36 18.29 17.43
N PRO A 39 -7.26 18.76 18.07
CA PRO A 39 -6.30 19.63 17.40
C PRO A 39 -5.58 18.95 16.23
N VAL A 40 -5.42 17.62 16.27
CA VAL A 40 -4.84 16.84 15.18
C VAL A 40 -5.77 16.83 13.97
N ARG A 41 -7.06 16.54 14.20
CA ARG A 41 -8.12 16.57 13.19
C ARG A 41 -8.20 17.94 12.54
N GLU A 42 -8.30 19.01 13.34
CA GLU A 42 -8.39 20.39 12.84
C GLU A 42 -7.21 20.73 11.92
N LYS A 43 -5.98 20.34 12.31
CA LYS A 43 -4.79 20.56 11.49
C LYS A 43 -4.83 19.77 10.17
N MET A 44 -5.31 18.53 10.19
CA MET A 44 -5.45 17.70 8.98
C MET A 44 -6.56 18.23 8.05
N GLU A 45 -7.68 18.68 8.60
CA GLU A 45 -8.78 19.28 7.85
C GLU A 45 -8.37 20.60 7.20
N ALA A 46 -7.59 21.43 7.91
CA ALA A 46 -7.03 22.67 7.36
C ALA A 46 -6.11 22.41 6.15
N GLU A 47 -5.45 21.25 6.09
CA GLU A 47 -4.64 20.79 4.96
C GLU A 47 -5.41 19.99 3.91
N ASN A 48 -6.75 19.95 4.00
CA ASN A 48 -7.63 19.22 3.10
C ASN A 48 -7.32 17.71 3.00
N ILE A 49 -6.82 17.12 4.09
CA ILE A 49 -6.58 15.68 4.14
C ILE A 49 -7.93 14.94 4.11
N SER A 50 -7.97 13.82 3.40
CA SER A 50 -9.21 13.06 3.23
C SER A 50 -9.74 12.52 4.56
N GLN A 51 -11.06 12.42 4.68
CA GLN A 51 -11.69 11.86 5.89
C GLN A 51 -11.25 10.40 6.14
N ALA A 52 -11.01 9.62 5.08
CA ALA A 52 -10.48 8.27 5.22
C ALA A 52 -9.10 8.25 5.89
N ALA A 53 -8.20 9.15 5.48
CA ALA A 53 -6.87 9.27 6.08
C ALA A 53 -6.93 9.82 7.52
N ILE A 54 -7.81 10.79 7.79
CA ILE A 54 -8.04 11.29 9.15
C ILE A 54 -8.54 10.17 10.06
N SER A 55 -9.52 9.38 9.63
CA SER A 55 -10.04 8.24 10.40
C SER A 55 -8.99 7.14 10.62
N ALA A 56 -8.16 6.85 9.61
CA ALA A 56 -7.06 5.91 9.76
C ALA A 56 -6.03 6.41 10.79
N PHE A 57 -5.71 7.70 10.77
CA PHE A 57 -4.79 8.29 11.75
C PHE A 57 -5.39 8.39 13.15
N GLU A 58 -6.70 8.65 13.28
CA GLU A 58 -7.40 8.63 14.55
C GLU A 58 -7.34 7.24 15.20
N SER A 59 -7.50 6.18 14.40
CA SER A 59 -7.38 4.79 14.87
C SER A 59 -6.00 4.52 15.46
N THR A 60 -4.93 4.87 14.74
CA THR A 60 -3.55 4.66 15.22
C THR A 60 -3.18 5.60 16.38
N PHE A 61 -3.71 6.82 16.40
CA PHE A 61 -3.59 7.74 17.53
C PHE A 61 -4.23 7.18 18.80
N ASN A 62 -5.41 6.56 18.69
CA ASN A 62 -6.07 5.95 19.83
C ASN A 62 -5.28 4.76 20.39
N SER A 63 -4.69 3.92 19.53
CA SER A 63 -3.72 2.89 19.94
C SER A 63 -2.53 3.50 20.68
N LEU A 64 -1.94 4.58 20.15
CA LEU A 64 -0.82 5.28 20.78
C LEU A 64 -1.18 5.80 22.19
N VAL A 65 -2.32 6.46 22.33
CA VAL A 65 -2.79 7.00 23.63
C VAL A 65 -3.15 5.88 24.62
N ALA A 66 -3.56 4.71 24.13
CA ALA A 66 -3.78 3.52 24.94
C ALA A 66 -2.47 2.84 25.40
N GLY A 67 -1.31 3.33 24.95
CA GLY A 67 0.01 2.80 25.31
C GLY A 67 0.49 1.66 24.41
N GLU A 68 -0.15 1.43 23.27
CA GLU A 68 0.35 0.48 22.29
C GLU A 68 1.67 0.99 21.69
N THR A 69 2.67 0.12 21.64
CA THR A 69 4.03 0.47 21.20
C THR A 69 4.36 0.02 19.78
N GLY A 70 3.51 -0.83 19.18
CA GLY A 70 3.80 -1.52 17.93
C GLY A 70 4.87 -2.61 18.04
N ILE A 71 5.40 -2.88 19.23
CA ILE A 71 6.38 -3.95 19.46
C ILE A 71 5.68 -5.30 19.40
N ILE A 72 6.23 -6.22 18.60
CA ILE A 72 5.82 -7.63 18.54
C ILE A 72 6.90 -8.45 19.26
N PRO A 73 6.68 -8.91 20.50
CA PRO A 73 7.68 -9.70 21.22
C PRO A 73 7.90 -11.08 20.58
N GLU A 74 9.14 -11.55 20.56
CA GLU A 74 9.50 -12.86 19.96
C GLU A 74 8.67 -14.02 20.52
N VAL A 75 8.35 -13.98 21.82
CA VAL A 75 7.52 -15.00 22.49
C VAL A 75 6.08 -15.07 21.99
N THR A 76 5.60 -14.04 21.26
CA THR A 76 4.24 -14.00 20.71
C THR A 76 4.13 -14.54 19.29
N ILE A 77 5.26 -14.88 18.66
CA ILE A 77 5.32 -15.34 17.28
C ILE A 77 6.04 -16.70 17.18
N SER A 78 5.85 -17.35 16.04
CA SER A 78 6.51 -18.62 15.69
C SER A 78 7.01 -18.55 14.26
N PRO A 79 8.10 -19.26 13.91
CA PRO A 79 8.57 -19.33 12.53
C PRO A 79 7.48 -19.84 11.56
N ALA A 80 7.34 -19.18 10.40
CA ALA A 80 6.45 -19.65 9.35
C ALA A 80 7.08 -20.85 8.62
N GLY A 81 6.35 -21.97 8.56
CA GLY A 81 6.77 -23.19 7.85
C GLY A 81 5.84 -23.55 6.70
N GLY A 82 6.29 -24.41 5.79
CA GLY A 82 5.48 -24.96 4.70
C GLY A 82 5.15 -23.96 3.59
N LEU A 83 6.04 -22.99 3.36
CA LEU A 83 5.89 -22.03 2.27
C LEU A 83 6.17 -22.71 0.92
N LEU A 84 5.35 -22.38 -0.07
CA LEU A 84 5.54 -22.81 -1.45
C LEU A 84 6.60 -21.95 -2.14
N THR A 85 7.39 -22.53 -3.04
CA THR A 85 8.32 -21.82 -3.91
C THR A 85 7.68 -21.55 -5.28
N VAL A 86 8.10 -20.47 -5.93
CA VAL A 86 7.59 -20.17 -7.27
C VAL A 86 8.09 -21.21 -8.26
N GLU A 87 9.35 -21.61 -8.15
CA GLU A 87 10.06 -22.45 -9.10
C GLU A 87 9.57 -23.91 -9.06
N ASP A 88 9.41 -24.49 -7.88
CA ASP A 88 9.12 -25.92 -7.73
C ASP A 88 7.63 -26.20 -7.58
N ASP A 89 6.89 -25.34 -6.85
CA ASP A 89 5.50 -25.63 -6.50
C ASP A 89 4.49 -24.92 -7.41
N ILE A 90 4.78 -23.69 -7.86
CA ILE A 90 3.80 -22.86 -8.59
C ILE A 90 4.02 -22.94 -10.11
N ALA A 91 5.21 -22.62 -10.60
CA ALA A 91 5.51 -22.49 -12.03
C ALA A 91 5.17 -23.74 -12.87
N PRO A 92 5.44 -24.98 -12.41
CA PRO A 92 5.09 -26.19 -13.18
C PRO A 92 3.59 -26.42 -13.31
N ASN A 93 2.78 -25.81 -12.44
CA ASN A 93 1.34 -26.06 -12.32
C ASN A 93 0.48 -24.93 -12.91
N ILE A 94 1.10 -23.89 -13.48
CA ILE A 94 0.40 -22.76 -14.09
C ILE A 94 0.66 -22.70 -15.60
N THR A 95 -0.39 -22.36 -16.35
CA THR A 95 -0.23 -21.95 -17.75
C THR A 95 -0.21 -20.43 -17.80
N GLN A 96 0.85 -19.86 -18.38
CA GLN A 96 0.98 -18.40 -18.53
C GLN A 96 -0.15 -17.87 -19.40
N ASN A 97 -0.83 -16.82 -18.91
CA ASN A 97 -1.86 -16.13 -19.68
C ASN A 97 -1.58 -14.62 -19.71
N PRO A 98 -0.92 -14.11 -20.77
CA PRO A 98 -0.63 -12.69 -20.93
C PRO A 98 -1.87 -11.80 -20.95
N SER A 99 -3.08 -12.33 -21.21
CA SER A 99 -4.31 -11.53 -21.18
C SER A 99 -4.59 -10.98 -19.78
N LEU A 100 -4.09 -11.62 -18.71
CA LEU A 100 -4.29 -11.12 -17.35
C LEU A 100 -3.53 -9.80 -17.09
N LEU A 101 -2.53 -9.47 -17.91
CA LEU A 101 -1.80 -8.19 -17.80
C LEU A 101 -2.70 -6.99 -18.09
N SER A 102 -3.79 -7.13 -18.86
CA SER A 102 -4.72 -6.01 -19.07
C SER A 102 -5.59 -5.71 -17.85
N GLU A 103 -5.66 -6.65 -16.91
CA GLU A 103 -6.36 -6.52 -15.63
C GLU A 103 -5.39 -6.24 -14.47
N THR A 104 -4.10 -6.10 -14.76
CA THR A 104 -3.04 -5.92 -13.77
C THR A 104 -2.55 -4.47 -13.73
N VAL A 105 -2.35 -3.95 -12.52
CA VAL A 105 -1.69 -2.66 -12.27
C VAL A 105 -0.33 -2.91 -11.61
N VAL A 106 0.73 -2.33 -12.16
CA VAL A 106 2.05 -2.26 -11.54
C VAL A 106 2.16 -0.95 -10.78
N LEU A 107 2.18 -1.02 -9.46
CA LEU A 107 2.41 0.12 -8.58
C LEU A 107 3.81 0.04 -7.96
N LYS A 108 4.55 1.15 -8.01
CA LYS A 108 5.84 1.28 -7.30
C LYS A 108 5.75 2.32 -6.20
N LEU A 109 6.17 1.93 -5.00
CA LEU A 109 6.28 2.82 -3.85
C LEU A 109 7.46 3.76 -4.06
N ASN A 110 7.20 5.07 -4.02
CA ASN A 110 8.17 6.11 -4.33
C ASN A 110 8.05 7.33 -3.40
N GLY A 111 7.35 7.22 -2.28
CA GLY A 111 7.14 8.31 -1.33
C GLY A 111 8.30 8.59 -0.37
N GLY A 112 9.28 7.68 -0.31
CA GLY A 112 10.40 7.75 0.64
C GLY A 112 11.56 8.62 0.17
N LEU A 113 12.00 9.53 1.03
CA LEU A 113 13.26 10.25 0.87
C LEU A 113 14.45 9.37 1.26
N GLY A 114 15.60 9.62 0.65
CA GLY A 114 16.86 8.98 1.01
C GLY A 114 17.55 9.62 2.22
N THR A 115 16.82 10.11 3.22
CA THR A 115 17.38 10.89 4.33
C THR A 115 18.44 10.14 5.13
N GLY A 116 18.27 8.83 5.35
CA GLY A 116 19.29 7.98 5.97
C GLY A 116 20.59 7.87 5.16
N MET A 117 20.58 8.27 3.90
CA MET A 117 21.74 8.37 2.99
C MET A 117 22.18 9.82 2.76
N GLY A 118 21.60 10.81 3.46
CA GLY A 118 21.90 12.23 3.30
C GLY A 118 21.30 12.88 2.06
N LEU A 119 20.23 12.31 1.51
CA LEU A 119 19.56 12.83 0.31
C LEU A 119 18.29 13.61 0.67
N ASP A 120 18.06 14.68 -0.08
CA ASP A 120 16.89 15.58 -0.01
C ASP A 120 15.91 15.37 -1.17
N PHE A 121 16.13 14.37 -2.01
CA PHE A 121 15.27 14.01 -3.15
C PHE A 121 14.85 12.52 -3.11
N ALA A 122 13.97 12.12 -4.05
CA ALA A 122 13.48 10.75 -4.17
C ALA A 122 14.64 9.76 -4.34
N LYS A 123 14.71 8.75 -3.47
CA LYS A 123 15.77 7.73 -3.50
C LYS A 123 15.86 7.00 -4.85
N SER A 124 14.76 6.93 -5.58
CA SER A 124 14.66 6.26 -6.87
C SER A 124 15.40 6.98 -8.01
N LEU A 125 15.79 8.24 -7.82
CA LEU A 125 16.62 9.02 -8.75
C LEU A 125 18.12 8.76 -8.61
N LEU A 126 18.53 7.93 -7.64
CA LEU A 126 19.92 7.53 -7.52
C LEU A 126 20.35 6.66 -8.70
N PRO A 127 21.53 6.93 -9.31
CA PRO A 127 22.14 6.02 -10.28
C PRO A 127 22.45 4.66 -9.64
N VAL A 128 22.17 3.60 -10.39
CA VAL A 128 22.33 2.20 -9.96
C VAL A 128 23.30 1.44 -10.86
N LYS A 129 23.17 1.61 -12.17
CA LYS A 129 24.00 0.89 -13.15
C LYS A 129 24.33 1.80 -14.34
N GLY A 130 25.60 2.21 -14.43
CA GLY A 130 25.97 3.28 -15.34
C GLY A 130 25.18 4.55 -14.99
N ASP A 131 24.56 5.15 -15.99
CA ASP A 131 23.74 6.36 -15.82
C ASP A 131 22.26 6.07 -15.52
N ASP A 132 21.87 4.79 -15.42
CA ASP A 132 20.49 4.40 -15.12
C ASP A 132 20.20 4.48 -13.62
N THR A 133 19.15 5.23 -13.28
CA THR A 133 18.55 5.31 -11.96
C THR A 133 17.58 4.14 -11.69
N PHE A 134 17.05 4.01 -10.47
CA PHE A 134 15.97 3.05 -10.21
C PHE A 134 14.71 3.37 -11.05
N LEU A 135 14.41 4.64 -11.28
CA LEU A 135 13.30 5.03 -12.16
C LEU A 135 13.59 4.70 -13.62
N ASP A 136 14.82 4.85 -14.11
CA ASP A 136 15.18 4.42 -15.47
C ASP A 136 14.94 2.92 -15.64
N LEU A 137 15.40 2.11 -14.69
CA LEU A 137 15.21 0.65 -14.74
C LEU A 137 13.73 0.28 -14.67
N THR A 138 12.94 0.96 -13.82
CA THR A 138 11.49 0.73 -13.71
C THR A 138 10.77 1.07 -15.02
N ALA A 139 11.05 2.24 -15.59
CA ALA A 139 10.45 2.66 -16.86
C ALA A 139 10.80 1.69 -17.99
N LYS A 140 12.08 1.29 -18.11
CA LYS A 140 12.53 0.31 -19.11
C LYS A 140 11.85 -1.05 -18.94
N GLN A 141 11.63 -1.51 -17.72
CA GLN A 141 10.91 -2.77 -17.45
C GLN A 141 9.45 -2.69 -17.91
N VAL A 142 8.75 -1.59 -17.60
CA VAL A 142 7.35 -1.37 -18.04
C VAL A 142 7.27 -1.32 -19.56
N VAL A 143 8.11 -0.51 -20.21
CA VAL A 143 8.14 -0.41 -21.69
C VAL A 143 8.43 -1.76 -22.34
N LYS A 144 9.41 -2.49 -21.81
CA LYS A 144 9.74 -3.83 -22.31
C LYS A 144 8.58 -4.81 -22.14
N MET A 145 7.93 -4.83 -20.98
CA MET A 145 6.77 -5.68 -20.72
C MET A 145 5.63 -5.38 -21.70
N ARG A 146 5.32 -4.11 -21.92
CA ARG A 146 4.28 -3.70 -22.88
C ARG A 146 4.59 -4.14 -24.30
N LYS A 147 5.85 -4.00 -24.72
CA LYS A 147 6.32 -4.44 -26.04
C LYS A 147 6.26 -5.95 -26.20
N ASP A 148 6.80 -6.69 -25.23
CA ASP A 148 6.93 -8.15 -25.31
C ASP A 148 5.56 -8.86 -25.29
N PHE A 149 4.59 -8.32 -24.54
CA PHE A 149 3.27 -8.92 -24.39
C PHE A 149 2.16 -8.23 -25.19
N GLY A 150 2.44 -7.12 -25.87
CA GLY A 150 1.46 -6.38 -26.67
C GLY A 150 0.31 -5.76 -25.87
N THR A 151 0.47 -5.63 -24.55
CA THR A 151 -0.56 -5.13 -23.62
C THR A 151 -0.09 -3.86 -22.95
N ASN A 152 -0.95 -2.84 -22.89
CA ASN A 152 -0.66 -1.61 -22.15
C ASN A 152 -0.89 -1.79 -20.64
N VAL A 153 -0.04 -2.59 -19.97
CA VAL A 153 -0.11 -2.80 -18.51
C VAL A 153 -0.12 -1.46 -17.79
N LYS A 154 -1.03 -1.27 -16.84
CA LYS A 154 -1.16 0.01 -16.15
C LYS A 154 0.01 0.19 -15.19
N PHE A 155 0.67 1.34 -15.25
CA PHE A 155 1.77 1.68 -14.36
C PHE A 155 1.42 2.90 -13.50
N MET A 156 1.76 2.82 -12.21
CA MET A 156 1.54 3.86 -11.21
C MET A 156 2.73 3.98 -10.26
N LEU A 157 2.92 5.19 -9.74
CA LEU A 157 3.90 5.54 -8.72
C LEU A 157 3.16 6.14 -7.54
N MET A 158 3.39 5.58 -6.35
CA MET A 158 2.92 6.20 -5.12
C MET A 158 3.99 7.17 -4.61
N ASN A 159 3.82 8.45 -4.94
CA ASN A 159 4.72 9.53 -4.53
C ASN A 159 4.26 10.14 -3.20
N SER A 160 5.12 10.91 -2.56
CA SER A 160 4.75 11.79 -1.47
C SER A 160 4.90 13.25 -1.91
N PHE A 161 4.46 14.18 -1.06
CA PHE A 161 4.70 15.61 -1.26
C PHE A 161 6.18 15.96 -1.40
N SER A 162 7.09 15.10 -0.90
CA SER A 162 8.54 15.29 -0.99
C SER A 162 9.16 14.69 -2.26
N THR A 163 8.46 13.81 -2.99
CA THR A 163 9.01 13.06 -4.13
C THR A 163 8.21 13.19 -5.42
N SER A 164 7.14 13.99 -5.43
CA SER A 164 6.29 14.16 -6.60
C SER A 164 6.98 14.97 -7.69
N SER A 165 7.50 16.15 -7.34
CA SER A 165 8.00 17.11 -8.33
C SER A 165 9.19 16.56 -9.12
N ASP A 166 10.19 16.03 -8.42
CA ASP A 166 11.42 15.46 -8.99
C ASP A 166 11.13 14.20 -9.82
N THR A 167 10.23 13.33 -9.33
CA THR A 167 9.78 12.14 -10.08
C THR A 167 9.07 12.51 -11.38
N LEU A 168 8.08 13.41 -11.33
CA LEU A 168 7.34 13.80 -12.52
C LEU A 168 8.22 14.57 -13.52
N GLU A 169 9.17 15.38 -13.04
CA GLU A 169 10.15 16.04 -13.89
C GLU A 169 11.04 15.03 -14.62
N PHE A 170 11.52 14.01 -13.91
CA PHE A 170 12.29 12.91 -14.49
C PHE A 170 11.51 12.22 -15.63
N PHE A 171 10.25 11.83 -15.39
CA PHE A 171 9.44 11.18 -16.41
C PHE A 171 9.16 12.09 -17.61
N ARG A 172 8.80 13.37 -17.39
CA ARG A 172 8.59 14.33 -18.49
C ARG A 172 9.83 14.48 -19.37
N LYS A 173 11.03 14.48 -18.78
CA LYS A 173 12.30 14.67 -19.51
C LYS A 173 12.75 13.42 -20.26
N LYS A 174 12.66 12.23 -19.63
CA LYS A 174 13.26 10.99 -20.16
C LYS A 174 12.26 10.00 -20.76
N TYR A 175 11.02 10.02 -20.31
CA TYR A 175 9.99 9.03 -20.65
C TYR A 175 8.61 9.70 -20.87
N PRO A 176 8.49 10.65 -21.82
CA PRO A 176 7.28 11.46 -22.01
C PRO A 176 6.02 10.62 -22.26
N GLU A 177 6.14 9.50 -22.98
CA GLU A 177 5.00 8.59 -23.21
C GLU A 177 4.39 8.03 -21.91
N ILE A 178 5.23 7.77 -20.89
CA ILE A 178 4.75 7.34 -19.58
C ILE A 178 4.23 8.54 -18.79
N ALA A 179 4.91 9.69 -18.89
CA ALA A 179 4.51 10.93 -18.20
C ALA A 179 3.10 11.39 -18.57
N ASP A 180 2.70 11.20 -19.83
CA ASP A 180 1.39 11.59 -20.35
C ASP A 180 0.26 10.63 -19.96
N GLU A 181 0.57 9.51 -19.30
CA GLU A 181 -0.45 8.57 -18.85
C GLU A 181 -1.26 9.11 -17.69
N LYS A 182 -2.58 9.18 -17.90
CA LYS A 182 -3.52 9.50 -16.83
C LYS A 182 -3.37 8.53 -15.66
N GLY A 183 -3.16 9.05 -14.46
CA GLY A 183 -3.03 8.25 -13.25
C GLY A 183 -1.66 7.58 -13.08
N LEU A 184 -0.60 8.13 -13.69
CA LEU A 184 0.78 7.75 -13.35
C LEU A 184 1.06 7.96 -11.86
N GLU A 185 0.52 9.03 -11.26
CA GLU A 185 0.76 9.37 -9.86
C GLU A 185 -0.44 9.02 -8.97
N LEU A 186 -0.13 8.35 -7.86
CA LEU A 186 -0.93 8.27 -6.66
C LEU A 186 -0.21 9.09 -5.58
N MET A 187 -0.84 10.15 -5.08
CA MET A 187 -0.29 10.93 -3.99
C MET A 187 -0.61 10.27 -2.65
N GLN A 188 0.43 9.88 -1.91
CA GLN A 188 0.31 9.41 -0.53
C GLN A 188 -0.18 10.53 0.39
N ASN A 189 -0.95 10.18 1.43
CA ASN A 189 -1.36 11.14 2.45
C ASN A 189 -0.15 11.66 3.25
N LYS A 190 -0.41 12.70 4.04
CA LYS A 190 0.50 13.19 5.09
C LYS A 190 -0.23 13.26 6.42
N VAL A 191 0.48 12.99 7.50
CA VAL A 191 0.00 13.09 8.86
C VAL A 191 0.89 14.04 9.65
N PRO A 192 0.35 14.77 10.65
CA PRO A 192 1.15 15.66 11.46
C PRO A 192 2.06 14.83 12.38
N LYS A 193 3.29 15.27 12.55
CA LYS A 193 4.15 14.79 13.63
C LYS A 193 3.56 15.26 14.95
N LEU A 194 3.66 14.43 15.96
CA LEU A 194 3.12 14.71 17.29
C LEU A 194 4.27 14.93 18.27
N ASP A 195 4.09 15.86 19.19
CA ASP A 195 4.95 15.96 20.36
C ASP A 195 4.87 14.67 21.19
N ARG A 196 6.03 14.19 21.65
CA ARG A 196 6.16 12.87 22.28
C ARG A 196 5.42 12.78 23.61
N GLU A 197 5.35 13.87 24.37
CA GLU A 197 4.82 13.88 25.73
C GLU A 197 3.34 14.29 25.75
N THR A 198 2.98 15.27 24.93
CA THR A 198 1.65 15.88 24.94
C THR A 198 0.70 15.30 23.89
N PHE A 199 1.23 14.65 22.85
CA PHE A 199 0.51 14.19 21.66
C PHE A 199 -0.17 15.30 20.84
N VAL A 200 0.19 16.56 21.10
CA VAL A 200 -0.26 17.72 20.31
C VAL A 200 0.53 17.76 18.99
N PRO A 201 -0.06 18.21 17.87
CA PRO A 201 0.69 18.42 16.64
C PRO A 201 1.92 19.31 16.85
N ALA A 202 3.08 18.82 16.44
CA ALA A 202 4.32 19.57 16.51
C ALA A 202 4.28 20.79 15.58
N THR A 203 5.01 21.84 15.98
CA THR A 203 5.19 23.09 15.24
C THR A 203 6.67 23.29 14.92
N CYS A 204 6.97 23.86 13.75
CA CYS A 204 8.33 24.14 13.29
C CYS A 204 8.36 25.48 12.56
N GLU A 205 8.63 26.57 13.29
CA GLU A 205 8.59 27.94 12.75
C GLU A 205 9.59 28.17 11.61
N SER A 206 10.76 27.51 11.67
CA SER A 206 11.80 27.64 10.65
C SER A 206 11.40 27.00 9.31
N ASP A 207 10.59 25.94 9.37
CA ASP A 207 10.13 25.21 8.18
C ASP A 207 8.90 24.35 8.53
N PRO A 208 7.68 24.87 8.28
CA PRO A 208 6.43 24.18 8.56
C PRO A 208 6.26 22.84 7.83
N SER A 209 7.02 22.58 6.75
CA SER A 209 6.96 21.28 6.08
C SER A 209 7.45 20.15 6.98
N ASN A 210 8.32 20.46 7.95
CA ASN A 210 8.82 19.50 8.93
C ASN A 210 7.77 19.11 9.98
N GLU A 211 6.61 19.74 10.01
CA GLU A 211 5.49 19.35 10.88
C GLU A 211 4.75 18.10 10.36
N TRP A 212 5.06 17.67 9.14
CA TRP A 212 4.37 16.58 8.45
C TRP A 212 5.31 15.42 8.13
N CYS A 213 4.74 14.22 8.04
CA CYS A 213 5.41 13.07 7.46
C CYS A 213 4.43 12.20 6.66
N PRO A 214 4.92 11.43 5.68
CA PRO A 214 4.14 10.35 5.11
C PRO A 214 3.87 9.26 6.17
N PRO A 215 2.65 8.72 6.29
CA PRO A 215 2.28 7.73 7.32
C PRO A 215 2.81 6.29 7.04
N GLY A 216 3.91 6.18 6.30
CA GLY A 216 4.49 4.89 5.90
C GLY A 216 3.75 4.21 4.75
N HIS A 217 4.38 3.22 4.11
CA HIS A 217 3.87 2.63 2.86
C HIS A 217 2.55 1.84 2.99
N GLY A 218 2.07 1.60 4.21
CA GLY A 218 0.76 0.97 4.46
C GLY A 218 -0.45 1.91 4.25
N ASP A 219 -0.20 3.16 3.86
CA ASP A 219 -1.23 4.16 3.49
C ASP A 219 -1.88 3.90 2.11
N LEU A 220 -1.35 2.95 1.35
CA LEU A 220 -1.93 2.47 0.10
C LEU A 220 -3.25 1.73 0.34
#